data_AF-A0A820MMA2-F1
#
_entry.id   AF-A0A820MMA2-F1
#
_cell.length_a   1.000
_cell.length_b   1.000
_cell.length_c   1.000
_cell.angle_alpha   90.00
_cell.angle_beta   90.00
_cell.angle_gamma   90.00
#
_symmetry.space_group_name_H-M   'P 1'
#
loop_
_entity.id
_entity.type
_entity.pdbx_description
1 polymer ?
#
loop_
_entity_poly.entity_id
_entity_poly.type
_entity_poly.pdbx_seq_one_letter_code
_entity_poly.pdbx_strand_id
1 'polypeptide(L)'
;DKTGKIYFKDLGPQIGWSTVFMAEYAGPLVIYLLFYIRPSIIYGSSASSKPMHLAAHLGAACWTFHYAKRILETIFVHRFSHSTMPMFNLFKNCGYYWGFTAMVAYFVNHPKYTPPLFGSAQVYL
;
A
#
# COMPACT_ATOMS: atom_id res chain seq x y z
N ASP A 1 48.53 -6.40 -30.07
CA ASP A 1 47.36 -6.98 -29.37
C ASP A 1 46.86 -6.10 -28.25
N LYS A 2 45.64 -5.57 -28.39
CA LYS A 2 44.94 -4.88 -27.29
C LYS A 2 43.93 -5.86 -26.69
N THR A 3 44.34 -6.57 -25.65
CA THR A 3 43.45 -7.44 -24.88
C THR A 3 42.47 -6.58 -24.08
N GLY A 4 41.22 -6.50 -24.53
CA GLY A 4 40.14 -5.84 -23.79
C GLY A 4 39.76 -6.67 -22.55
N LYS A 5 39.64 -6.02 -21.39
CA LYS A 5 39.14 -6.64 -20.15
C LYS A 5 37.66 -6.30 -19.97
N ILE A 6 36.81 -7.31 -19.83
CA ILE A 6 35.39 -7.16 -19.50
C ILE A 6 35.21 -7.46 -18.01
N TYR A 7 34.58 -6.55 -17.28
CA TYR A 7 34.20 -6.74 -15.88
C TYR A 7 32.70 -7.03 -15.80
N PHE A 8 32.34 -8.16 -15.21
CA PHE A 8 30.96 -8.53 -14.95
C PHE A 8 30.67 -8.45 -13.45
N LYS A 9 29.53 -7.86 -13.08
CA LYS A 9 29.07 -7.78 -11.70
C LYS A 9 27.79 -8.59 -11.56
N ASP A 10 27.87 -9.67 -10.79
CA ASP A 10 26.69 -10.43 -10.39
C ASP A 10 25.93 -9.68 -9.29
N LEU A 11 24.63 -9.46 -9.50
CA LEU A 11 23.72 -8.79 -8.57
C LEU A 11 22.73 -9.78 -7.92
N GLY A 12 22.88 -11.08 -8.18
CA GLY A 12 21.96 -12.13 -7.73
C GLY A 12 20.62 -12.11 -8.47
N PRO A 13 19.63 -12.90 -8.00
CA PRO A 13 18.31 -13.01 -8.62
C PRO A 13 17.64 -11.64 -8.81
N GLN A 14 17.19 -11.37 -10.03
CA GLN A 14 16.60 -10.12 -10.43
C GLN A 14 15.09 -10.27 -10.70
N ILE A 15 14.32 -9.23 -10.44
CA ILE A 15 12.89 -9.14 -10.76
C ILE A 15 12.61 -7.84 -11.51
N GLY A 16 11.69 -7.88 -12.49
CA GLY A 16 11.32 -6.72 -13.29
C GLY A 16 10.67 -5.61 -12.45
N TRP A 17 11.01 -4.34 -12.71
CA TRP A 17 10.46 -3.21 -11.95
C TRP A 17 8.93 -3.10 -12.02
N SER A 18 8.33 -3.40 -13.17
CA SER A 18 6.86 -3.42 -13.30
C SER A 18 6.24 -4.41 -12.31
N THR A 19 6.79 -5.63 -12.19
CA THR A 19 6.33 -6.63 -11.23
C THR A 19 6.52 -6.18 -9.78
N VAL A 20 7.64 -5.51 -9.48
CA VAL A 20 7.92 -4.95 -8.16
C VAL A 20 6.85 -3.96 -7.76
N PHE A 21 6.58 -2.95 -8.59
CA PHE A 21 5.59 -1.93 -8.29
C PHE A 21 4.16 -2.47 -8.24
N MET A 22 3.84 -3.46 -9.09
CA MET A 22 2.56 -4.16 -9.01
C MET A 22 2.36 -4.83 -7.66
N ALA A 23 3.36 -5.61 -7.18
CA ALA A 23 3.27 -6.27 -5.88
C ALA A 23 3.31 -5.28 -4.70
N GLU A 24 4.13 -4.24 -4.80
CA GLU A 24 4.25 -3.18 -3.81
C GLU A 24 2.92 -2.46 -3.60
N TYR A 25 2.18 -2.14 -4.67
CA TYR A 25 0.93 -1.37 -4.62
C TYR A 25 -0.35 -2.21 -4.51
N ALA A 26 -0.35 -3.45 -4.97
CA ALA A 26 -1.49 -4.35 -4.80
C ALA A 26 -1.75 -4.68 -3.32
N GLY A 27 -0.70 -4.87 -2.52
CA GLY A 27 -0.84 -5.17 -1.10
C GLY A 27 -1.58 -4.10 -0.30
N PRO A 28 -1.15 -2.82 -0.35
CA PRO A 28 -1.86 -1.73 0.32
C PRO A 28 -3.35 -1.65 -0.04
N LEU A 29 -3.69 -1.86 -1.32
CA LEU A 29 -5.08 -1.86 -1.75
C LEU A 29 -5.88 -3.00 -1.09
N VAL A 30 -5.37 -4.22 -1.18
CA VAL A 30 -6.03 -5.42 -0.64
C VAL A 30 -6.12 -5.37 0.89
N ILE A 31 -5.02 -5.02 1.56
CA ILE A 31 -4.94 -4.98 3.03
C ILE A 31 -5.89 -3.92 3.57
N TYR A 32 -5.91 -2.71 3.02
CA TYR A 32 -6.81 -1.67 3.52
C TYR A 32 -8.28 -2.08 3.36
N LEU A 33 -8.65 -2.61 2.19
CA LEU A 33 -10.01 -3.08 1.93
C LEU A 33 -10.39 -4.25 2.83
N LEU A 34 -9.46 -5.15 3.17
CA LEU A 34 -9.72 -6.24 4.11
C LEU A 34 -10.09 -5.70 5.50
N PHE A 35 -9.36 -4.70 6.00
CA PHE A 35 -9.64 -4.08 7.30
C PHE A 35 -10.99 -3.36 7.32
N TYR A 36 -11.34 -2.70 6.20
CA TYR A 36 -12.59 -1.98 6.04
C TYR A 36 -13.81 -2.92 5.87
N ILE A 37 -13.69 -3.99 5.06
CA ILE A 37 -14.81 -4.89 4.73
C ILE A 37 -15.01 -5.99 5.79
N ARG A 38 -13.94 -6.39 6.51
CA ARG A 38 -13.99 -7.51 7.47
C ARG A 38 -13.68 -7.07 8.91
N PRO A 39 -14.41 -6.09 9.48
CA PRO A 39 -14.17 -5.63 10.83
C PRO A 39 -14.36 -6.72 11.89
N SER A 40 -15.21 -7.72 11.66
CA SER A 40 -15.37 -8.86 12.59
C SER A 40 -14.10 -9.69 12.77
N ILE A 41 -13.31 -9.83 11.71
CA ILE A 41 -12.06 -10.61 11.74
C ILE A 41 -10.96 -9.81 12.42
N ILE A 42 -10.91 -8.50 12.18
CA ILE A 42 -9.81 -7.64 12.64
C ILE A 42 -10.03 -7.11 14.06
N TYR A 43 -11.25 -6.68 14.39
CA TYR A 43 -11.57 -5.98 15.64
C TYR A 43 -12.49 -6.78 16.57
N GLY A 44 -12.82 -8.03 16.21
CA GLY A 44 -13.67 -8.95 16.99
C GLY A 44 -15.11 -9.01 16.51
N SER A 45 -15.83 -10.08 16.90
CA SER A 45 -17.17 -10.42 16.37
C SER A 45 -18.19 -9.28 16.46
N SER A 46 -18.23 -8.55 17.58
CA SER A 46 -19.14 -7.41 17.78
C SER A 46 -18.75 -6.13 17.02
N ALA A 47 -17.64 -6.11 16.29
CA ALA A 47 -17.22 -4.94 15.54
C ALA A 47 -18.12 -4.65 14.35
N SER A 48 -18.61 -5.71 13.67
CA SER A 48 -19.49 -5.56 12.50
C SER A 48 -20.88 -5.04 12.84
N SER A 49 -21.31 -5.16 14.10
CA SER A 49 -22.59 -4.61 14.56
C SER A 49 -22.51 -3.13 14.94
N LYS A 50 -21.30 -2.53 14.94
CA LYS A 50 -21.11 -1.11 15.22
C LYS A 50 -21.06 -0.33 13.91
N PRO A 51 -21.69 0.86 13.85
CA PRO A 51 -21.58 1.72 12.68
C PRO A 51 -20.12 2.18 12.51
N MET A 52 -19.63 2.19 11.27
CA MET A 52 -18.35 2.82 10.96
C MET A 52 -18.52 4.32 10.84
N HIS A 53 -17.50 5.07 11.26
CA HIS A 53 -17.51 6.53 11.16
C HIS A 53 -17.37 6.97 9.69
N LEU A 54 -17.93 8.14 9.33
CA LEU A 54 -17.83 8.70 7.97
C LEU A 54 -16.37 8.81 7.50
N ALA A 55 -15.45 9.16 8.40
CA ALA A 55 -14.02 9.23 8.10
C ALA A 55 -13.43 7.89 7.61
N ALA A 56 -13.91 6.74 8.10
CA ALA A 56 -13.48 5.43 7.64
C ALA A 56 -13.95 5.16 6.20
N HIS A 57 -15.20 5.53 5.88
CA HIS A 57 -15.73 5.43 4.52
C HIS A 57 -14.96 6.32 3.52
N LEU A 58 -14.70 7.58 3.90
CA LEU A 58 -13.91 8.50 3.08
C LEU A 58 -12.46 8.03 2.95
N GLY A 59 -11.86 7.56 4.05
CA GLY A 59 -10.53 6.98 4.08
C GLY A 59 -10.41 5.80 3.11
N ALA A 60 -11.36 4.86 3.16
CA ALA A 60 -11.41 3.73 2.25
C ALA A 60 -11.56 4.14 0.79
N ALA A 61 -12.44 5.10 0.49
CA ALA A 61 -12.61 5.61 -0.88
C ALA A 61 -11.31 6.25 -1.40
N CYS A 62 -10.71 7.17 -0.64
CA CYS A 62 -9.47 7.85 -1.00
C CYS A 62 -8.30 6.88 -1.15
N TRP A 63 -8.14 5.94 -0.22
CA TRP A 63 -7.06 4.95 -0.26
C TRP A 63 -7.18 4.02 -1.46
N THR A 64 -8.40 3.52 -1.71
CA THR A 64 -8.71 2.66 -2.85
C THR A 64 -8.42 3.37 -4.15
N PHE A 65 -8.93 4.60 -4.31
CA PHE A 65 -8.67 5.41 -5.49
C PHE A 65 -7.17 5.66 -5.70
N HIS A 66 -6.44 6.04 -4.64
CA HIS A 66 -5.01 6.28 -4.71
C HIS A 66 -4.23 5.06 -5.22
N TYR A 67 -4.41 3.89 -4.60
CA TYR A 67 -3.65 2.70 -4.97
C TYR A 67 -4.13 2.05 -6.26
N ALA A 68 -5.42 2.12 -6.58
CA ALA A 68 -5.92 1.71 -7.89
C ALA A 68 -5.28 2.55 -9.01
N LYS A 69 -5.23 3.88 -8.83
CA LYS A 69 -4.53 4.79 -9.76
C LYS A 69 -3.04 4.43 -9.89
N ARG A 70 -2.33 4.15 -8.78
CA ARG A 70 -0.91 3.73 -8.81
C ARG A 70 -0.69 2.43 -9.58
N ILE A 71 -1.58 1.45 -9.41
CA ILE A 71 -1.54 0.19 -10.16
C ILE A 71 -1.77 0.43 -11.65
N LEU A 72 -2.79 1.22 -12.01
CA LEU A 72 -3.08 1.57 -13.40
C LEU A 72 -1.92 2.34 -14.04
N GLU A 73 -1.30 3.28 -13.33
CA GLU A 73 -0.09 3.97 -13.80
C GLU A 73 1.06 3.00 -14.04
N THR A 74 1.24 2.01 -13.17
CA THR A 74 2.28 0.98 -13.33
C THR A 74 2.07 0.13 -14.58
N ILE A 75 0.81 -0.12 -14.96
CA ILE A 75 0.46 -0.92 -16.15
C ILE A 75 0.53 -0.07 -17.42
N PHE A 76 -0.01 1.15 -17.41
CA PHE A 76 -0.29 1.90 -18.63
C PHE A 76 0.59 3.12 -18.86
N VAL A 77 1.16 3.71 -17.81
CA VAL A 77 1.84 5.02 -17.88
C VAL A 77 3.35 4.89 -17.65
N HIS A 78 3.77 4.06 -16.70
CA HIS A 78 5.16 3.97 -16.28
C HIS A 78 6.03 3.26 -17.33
N ARG A 79 7.09 3.97 -17.75
CA ARG A 79 8.21 3.39 -18.49
C ARG A 79 9.44 3.36 -17.59
N PHE A 80 9.81 2.16 -17.12
CA PHE A 80 10.94 1.99 -16.21
C PHE A 80 12.28 2.13 -16.96
N SER A 81 13.19 2.95 -16.42
CA SER A 81 14.52 3.19 -16.99
C SER A 81 15.48 2.02 -16.74
N HIS A 82 15.35 1.37 -15.59
CA HIS A 82 16.01 0.10 -15.29
C HIS A 82 15.06 -1.05 -15.57
N SER A 83 15.60 -2.17 -16.05
CA SER A 83 14.82 -3.38 -16.32
C SER A 83 14.48 -4.13 -15.04
N THR A 84 15.39 -4.19 -14.06
CA THR A 84 15.25 -5.05 -12.88
C THR A 84 15.76 -4.46 -11.57
N MET A 85 15.35 -5.09 -10.47
CA MET A 85 15.81 -4.89 -9.10
C MET A 85 16.24 -6.25 -8.48
N PRO A 86 17.19 -6.28 -7.52
CA PRO A 86 17.46 -7.48 -6.72
C PRO A 86 16.22 -7.97 -5.98
N MET A 87 15.90 -9.26 -6.11
CA MET A 87 14.65 -9.86 -5.63
C MET A 87 14.42 -9.69 -4.13
N PHE A 88 15.46 -9.75 -3.29
CA PHE A 88 15.31 -9.58 -1.84
C PHE A 88 14.83 -8.18 -1.42
N ASN A 89 15.03 -7.16 -2.26
CA ASN A 89 14.51 -5.83 -1.98
C ASN A 89 12.98 -5.76 -2.14
N LEU A 90 12.38 -6.68 -2.90
CA LEU A 90 10.92 -6.79 -3.04
C LEU A 90 10.27 -6.96 -1.67
N PHE A 91 10.78 -7.89 -0.86
CA PHE A 91 10.20 -8.16 0.46
C PHE A 91 10.34 -6.98 1.42
N LYS A 92 11.43 -6.21 1.33
CA LYS A 92 11.60 -4.98 2.13
C LYS A 92 10.59 -3.92 1.72
N ASN A 93 10.45 -3.68 0.42
CA ASN A 93 9.51 -2.72 -0.12
C ASN A 93 8.07 -3.10 0.20
N CYS A 94 7.67 -4.34 -0.11
CA CYS A 94 6.34 -4.85 0.22
C CYS A 94 6.10 -4.79 1.73
N GLY A 95 7.04 -5.25 2.56
CA GLY A 95 6.92 -5.19 4.01
C GLY A 95 6.67 -3.77 4.53
N TYR A 96 7.39 -2.79 4.01
CA TYR A 96 7.17 -1.37 4.30
C TYR A 96 5.74 -0.95 3.92
N TYR A 97 5.37 -1.01 2.64
CA TYR A 97 4.07 -0.52 2.18
C TYR A 97 2.89 -1.26 2.82
N TRP A 98 2.97 -2.59 2.88
CA TRP A 98 1.90 -3.45 3.36
C TRP A 98 1.71 -3.30 4.88
N GLY A 99 2.82 -3.27 5.63
CA GLY A 99 2.80 -3.11 7.09
C GLY A 99 2.30 -1.73 7.51
N PHE A 100 2.79 -0.66 6.90
CA PHE A 100 2.30 0.69 7.18
C PHE A 100 0.83 0.85 6.78
N THR A 101 0.40 0.20 5.70
CA THR A 101 -1.03 0.18 5.33
C THR A 101 -1.87 -0.50 6.39
N ALA A 102 -1.46 -1.67 6.88
CA ALA A 102 -2.17 -2.37 7.95
C ALA A 102 -2.28 -1.50 9.21
N MET A 103 -1.20 -0.81 9.60
CA MET A 103 -1.20 0.09 10.75
C MET A 103 -2.20 1.24 10.57
N VAL A 104 -2.16 1.94 9.44
CA VAL A 104 -3.08 3.06 9.17
C VAL A 104 -4.53 2.57 9.10
N ALA A 105 -4.79 1.50 8.35
CA ALA A 105 -6.12 0.91 8.22
C ALA A 105 -6.68 0.45 9.57
N TYR A 106 -5.83 -0.11 10.45
CA TYR A 106 -6.23 -0.52 11.79
C TYR A 106 -6.87 0.62 12.56
N PHE A 107 -6.20 1.77 12.66
CA PHE A 107 -6.67 2.89 13.47
C PHE A 107 -7.83 3.65 12.82
N VAL A 108 -7.77 3.89 11.50
CA VAL A 108 -8.81 4.66 10.80
C VAL A 108 -10.14 3.92 10.77
N ASN A 109 -10.12 2.59 10.58
CA ASN A 109 -11.34 1.78 10.47
C ASN A 109 -11.78 1.19 11.83
N HIS A 110 -11.10 1.53 12.94
CA HIS A 110 -11.42 0.94 14.23
C HIS A 110 -12.84 1.33 14.70
N PRO A 111 -13.65 0.42 15.26
CA PRO A 111 -14.99 0.72 15.79
C PRO A 111 -15.03 1.68 17.00
N LYS A 112 -13.86 2.14 17.45
CA LYS A 112 -13.68 3.09 18.55
C LYS A 112 -13.02 4.38 18.05
N TYR A 113 -13.00 4.59 16.74
CA TYR A 113 -12.47 5.80 16.13
C TYR A 113 -13.20 7.01 16.71
N THR A 114 -12.41 7.95 17.23
CA THR A 114 -12.89 9.24 17.73
C THR A 114 -12.44 10.34 16.78
N PRO A 115 -13.36 11.19 16.28
CA PRO A 115 -12.96 12.34 15.47
C PRO A 115 -12.11 13.32 16.28
N PRO A 116 -11.38 14.23 15.62
CA PRO A 116 -10.63 15.30 16.29
C PRO A 116 -11.52 16.13 17.23
N LEU A 117 -10.90 16.78 18.24
CA LEU A 117 -11.59 17.50 19.31
C LEU A 117 -12.59 18.57 18.83
N PHE A 118 -12.32 19.17 17.66
CA PHE A 118 -13.15 20.21 17.04
C PHE A 118 -14.24 19.66 16.08
N GLY A 119 -14.46 18.34 16.10
CA GLY A 119 -15.47 17.68 15.27
C GLY A 119 -15.21 17.85 13.77
N SER A 120 -16.25 18.22 13.02
CA SER A 120 -16.18 18.44 11.57
C SER A 120 -15.54 19.78 11.18
N ALA A 121 -15.31 20.69 12.13
CA ALA A 121 -14.66 21.96 11.88
C ALA A 121 -13.14 21.77 11.90
N GLN A 122 -12.55 21.47 10.73
CA GLN A 122 -11.13 21.14 10.64
C GLN A 122 -10.21 22.37 10.52
N VAL A 123 -10.73 23.52 10.08
CA VAL A 123 -9.97 24.78 9.96
C VAL A 123 -10.91 25.96 10.24
N TYR A 124 -10.69 26.68 11.34
CA TYR A 124 -11.07 28.09 11.43
C TYR A 124 -9.91 28.88 10.81
N LEU A 125 -10.17 29.56 9.70
CA LEU A 125 -9.31 30.64 9.21
C LEU A 125 -9.61 31.92 10.00
#